data_AF-A0A8J5QT65-F1
#
_entry.id   AF-A0A8J5QT65-F1
#
_cell.length_a   1.000
_cell.length_b   1.000
_cell.length_c   1.000
_cell.angle_alpha   90.00
_cell.angle_beta   90.00
_cell.angle_gamma   90.00
#
_symmetry.space_group_name_H-M   'P 1'
#
loop_
_entity.id
_entity.type
_entity.pdbx_description
1 polymer ?
#
loop_
_entity_poly.entity_id
_entity_poly.type
_entity_poly.pdbx_seq_one_letter_code
_entity_poly.pdbx_strand_id
1 'polypeptide(L)'
;MVSDSEKELNELWKLFEDSPKDIQERRQTITKTLHEDQNKDYPSQVAITTAFDELLSCFSFGGQGKNYFRYGSLDLCARQREKLWFAMRHGTLTRMEEKPVYEMNPQELEKRVLIQEFFKKRVLEDKAKGSSEDIWDERKEPLDKPFTN
;
A
#
# COMPACT_ATOMS: atom_id res chain seq x y z
N MET A 1 -45.53 13.77 -1.72
CA MET A 1 -44.79 14.89 -1.11
C MET A 1 -43.33 14.49 -1.10
N VAL A 2 -42.50 15.16 -1.91
CA VAL A 2 -41.04 14.93 -1.92
C VAL A 2 -40.51 15.32 -0.54
N SER A 3 -39.77 14.41 0.09
CA SER A 3 -39.23 14.62 1.44
C SER A 3 -38.23 15.79 1.42
N ASP A 4 -38.12 16.55 2.51
CA ASP A 4 -37.16 17.67 2.55
C ASP A 4 -35.71 17.22 2.32
N SER A 5 -35.39 15.99 2.72
CA SER A 5 -34.09 15.35 2.45
C SER A 5 -33.79 15.19 0.95
N GLU A 6 -34.79 14.89 0.13
CA GLU A 6 -34.62 14.79 -1.33
C GLU A 6 -34.42 16.16 -1.99
N LYS A 7 -34.94 17.24 -1.40
CA LYS A 7 -34.71 18.59 -1.89
C LYS A 7 -33.28 19.04 -1.59
N GLU A 8 -32.81 18.81 -0.36
CA GLU A 8 -31.43 19.09 0.03
C GLU A 8 -30.42 18.30 -0.81
N LEU A 9 -30.71 17.03 -1.12
CA LEU A 9 -29.87 16.21 -1.98
C LEU A 9 -29.81 16.77 -3.41
N ASN A 10 -30.93 17.23 -3.96
CA ASN A 10 -30.99 17.82 -5.29
C ASN A 10 -30.29 19.19 -5.36
N GLU A 11 -30.35 19.99 -4.30
CA GLU A 11 -29.60 21.24 -4.20
C GLU A 11 -28.10 20.98 -4.14
N LEU A 12 -27.67 19.98 -3.36
CA LEU A 12 -26.29 19.51 -3.37
C LEU A 12 -25.84 19.09 -4.76
N TRP A 13 -26.64 18.28 -5.48
CA TRP A 13 -26.32 17.85 -6.85
C TRP A 13 -26.16 19.00 -7.84
N LYS A 14 -27.03 20.02 -7.77
CA LYS A 14 -26.90 21.22 -8.63
C LYS A 14 -25.60 21.99 -8.37
N LEU A 15 -25.21 22.13 -7.10
CA LEU A 15 -23.93 22.73 -6.72
C LEU A 15 -22.71 21.97 -7.29
N PHE A 16 -22.82 20.66 -7.52
CA PHE A 16 -21.78 19.88 -8.19
C PHE A 16 -21.75 20.13 -9.70
N GLU A 17 -22.93 20.21 -10.33
CA GLU A 17 -23.10 20.42 -11.78
C GLU A 17 -22.64 21.81 -12.24
N ASP A 18 -22.85 22.83 -11.41
CA ASP A 18 -22.44 24.22 -11.68
C ASP A 18 -20.94 24.47 -11.49
N SER A 19 -20.17 23.49 -10.99
CA SER A 19 -18.72 23.64 -10.80
C SER A 19 -17.96 23.65 -12.14
N PRO A 20 -16.86 24.41 -12.25
CA PRO A 20 -16.11 24.50 -13.51
C PRO A 20 -15.52 23.15 -13.92
N LYS A 21 -15.40 22.93 -15.24
CA LYS A 21 -15.12 21.62 -15.86
C LYS A 21 -13.82 20.97 -15.37
N ASP A 22 -12.79 21.77 -15.06
CA ASP A 22 -11.52 21.30 -14.52
C ASP A 22 -11.65 20.68 -13.12
N ILE A 23 -12.56 21.20 -12.29
CA ILE A 23 -12.86 20.66 -10.96
C ILE A 23 -13.68 19.38 -11.08
N GLN A 24 -14.60 19.30 -12.04
CA GLN A 24 -15.38 18.09 -12.32
C GLN A 24 -14.47 16.94 -12.77
N GLU A 25 -13.52 17.20 -13.68
CA GLU A 25 -12.55 16.21 -14.15
C GLU A 25 -11.66 15.69 -13.00
N ARG A 26 -11.13 16.60 -12.16
CA ARG A 26 -10.36 16.21 -10.96
C ARG A 26 -11.18 15.37 -9.99
N ARG A 27 -12.45 15.70 -9.78
CA ARG A 27 -13.34 14.90 -8.93
C ARG A 27 -13.56 13.51 -9.51
N GLN A 28 -13.82 13.40 -10.81
CA GLN A 28 -14.01 12.11 -11.46
C GLN A 28 -12.75 11.25 -11.41
N THR A 29 -11.55 11.83 -11.59
CA THR A 29 -10.30 11.08 -11.44
C THR A 29 -10.09 10.65 -10.00
N ILE A 30 -10.30 11.53 -9.02
CA ILE A 30 -10.21 11.21 -7.59
C ILE A 30 -11.21 10.10 -7.23
N THR A 31 -12.48 10.22 -7.61
CA THR A 31 -13.50 9.20 -7.33
C THR A 31 -13.17 7.88 -7.99
N LYS A 32 -12.68 7.86 -9.24
CA LYS A 32 -12.21 6.63 -9.89
C LYS A 32 -11.05 5.99 -9.13
N THR A 33 -10.03 6.77 -8.75
CA THR A 33 -8.90 6.26 -7.95
C THR A 33 -9.31 5.78 -6.55
N LEU A 34 -10.29 6.43 -5.92
CA LEU A 34 -10.87 6.02 -4.64
C LEU A 34 -11.74 4.76 -4.77
N HIS A 35 -12.36 4.54 -5.93
CA HIS A 35 -13.17 3.35 -6.21
C HIS A 35 -12.31 2.14 -6.60
N GLU A 36 -11.14 2.39 -7.21
CA GLU A 36 -10.06 1.42 -7.46
C GLU A 36 -9.19 1.15 -6.22
N ASP A 37 -9.49 1.81 -5.10
CA ASP A 37 -8.74 1.81 -3.84
C ASP A 37 -8.91 0.51 -3.04
N GLN A 38 -8.80 -0.64 -3.72
CA GLN A 38 -8.37 -1.90 -3.12
C GLN A 38 -6.91 -1.86 -2.62
N ASN A 39 -6.28 -0.68 -2.67
CA ASN A 39 -4.88 -0.47 -2.39
C ASN A 39 -4.61 0.45 -1.18
N LYS A 40 -5.64 0.85 -0.42
CA LYS A 40 -5.48 1.65 0.82
C LYS A 40 -4.52 1.02 1.82
N ASP A 41 -4.49 -0.30 1.87
CA ASP A 41 -3.67 -1.06 2.82
C ASP A 41 -2.18 -1.06 2.45
N TYR A 42 -1.82 -0.62 1.24
CA TYR A 42 -0.44 -0.55 0.78
C TYR A 42 0.13 0.87 0.96
N PRO A 43 1.42 0.98 1.28
CA PRO A 43 2.05 2.28 1.50
C PRO A 43 2.00 3.12 0.22
N SER A 44 1.66 4.40 0.40
CA SER A 44 1.51 5.39 -0.68
C SER A 44 2.84 6.03 -1.10
N GLN A 45 3.85 5.94 -0.24
CA GLN A 45 5.16 6.57 -0.41
C GLN A 45 6.30 5.65 0.04
N VAL A 46 7.49 5.87 -0.51
CA VAL A 46 8.71 5.16 -0.11
C VAL A 46 9.87 6.14 -0.01
N ALA A 47 10.58 6.10 1.13
CA ALA A 47 11.76 6.91 1.36
C ALA A 47 13.04 6.15 0.99
N ILE A 48 13.93 6.80 0.24
CA ILE A 48 15.23 6.26 -0.21
C ILE A 48 16.12 5.92 0.99
N THR A 49 16.18 6.82 1.97
CA THR A 49 16.93 6.62 3.23
C THR A 49 16.48 5.35 3.94
N THR A 50 15.18 5.13 4.09
CA THR A 50 14.64 3.91 4.70
C THR A 50 14.97 2.65 3.90
N ALA A 51 14.83 2.69 2.56
CA ALA A 51 15.15 1.54 1.73
C ALA A 51 16.65 1.19 1.76
N PHE A 52 17.51 2.20 1.89
CA PHE A 52 18.95 2.02 2.02
C PHE A 52 19.32 1.39 3.37
N ASP A 53 18.76 1.89 4.47
CA ASP A 53 18.99 1.34 5.81
C ASP A 53 18.55 -0.13 5.91
N GLU A 54 17.43 -0.49 5.28
CA GLU A 54 16.98 -1.88 5.19
C GLU A 54 17.96 -2.77 4.42
N LEU A 55 18.54 -2.25 3.33
CA LEU A 55 19.54 -2.98 2.55
C LEU A 55 20.83 -3.19 3.35
N LEU A 56 21.33 -2.14 4.00
CA LEU A 56 22.49 -2.23 4.87
C LEU A 56 22.25 -3.20 6.03
N SER A 57 21.06 -3.16 6.62
CA SER A 57 20.65 -4.10 7.68
C SER A 57 20.68 -5.54 7.19
N CYS A 58 20.24 -5.80 5.95
CA CYS A 58 20.29 -7.14 5.36
C CYS A 58 21.74 -7.64 5.17
N PHE A 59 22.65 -6.79 4.68
CA PHE A 59 24.06 -7.17 4.51
C PHE A 59 24.86 -7.20 5.82
N SER A 60 24.35 -6.57 6.87
CA SER A 60 25.00 -6.60 8.17
C SER A 60 25.18 -8.04 8.67
N PHE A 61 26.25 -8.28 9.42
CA PHE A 61 26.55 -9.60 9.97
C PHE A 61 25.39 -10.17 10.80
N GLY A 62 24.67 -9.30 11.53
CA GLY A 62 23.49 -9.71 12.30
C GLY A 62 22.30 -10.14 11.42
N GLY A 63 22.10 -9.47 10.29
CA GLY A 63 21.06 -9.85 9.31
C GLY A 63 21.37 -11.19 8.64
N GLN A 64 22.60 -11.32 8.13
CA GLN A 64 23.09 -12.54 7.48
C GLN A 64 23.14 -13.73 8.43
N GLY A 65 23.56 -13.53 9.70
CA GLY A 65 23.62 -14.59 10.70
C GLY A 65 22.25 -15.19 11.02
N LYS A 66 21.20 -14.36 11.11
CA LYS A 66 19.81 -14.84 11.27
C LYS A 66 19.32 -15.63 10.06
N ASN A 67 19.66 -15.17 8.85
CA ASN A 67 19.26 -15.85 7.63
C ASN A 67 19.94 -17.22 7.51
N TYR A 68 21.24 -17.27 7.82
CA TYR A 68 21.99 -18.52 7.84
C TYR A 68 21.45 -19.50 8.89
N PHE A 69 21.10 -19.02 10.09
CA PHE A 69 20.50 -19.87 11.12
C PHE A 69 19.15 -20.46 10.70
N ARG A 70 18.30 -19.68 10.02
CA ARG A 70 16.96 -20.12 9.61
C ARG A 70 16.95 -20.98 8.35
N TYR A 71 17.74 -20.63 7.34
CA TYR A 71 17.68 -21.24 6.00
C TYR A 71 18.98 -21.93 5.57
N GLY A 72 20.03 -21.90 6.39
CA GLY A 72 21.32 -22.53 6.09
C GLY A 72 22.15 -21.84 4.99
N SER A 73 21.72 -20.68 4.51
CA SER A 73 22.39 -19.93 3.44
C SER A 73 22.44 -18.44 3.71
N LEU A 74 23.44 -17.77 3.13
CA LEU A 74 23.54 -16.31 3.12
C LEU A 74 22.56 -15.75 2.08
N ASP A 75 21.88 -14.65 2.42
CA ASP A 75 20.99 -13.97 1.48
C ASP A 75 21.80 -12.95 0.67
N LEU A 76 21.56 -12.91 -0.64
CA LEU A 76 22.10 -11.88 -1.51
C LEU A 76 21.34 -10.54 -1.38
N CYS A 77 20.33 -10.46 -0.50
CA CYS A 77 19.53 -9.26 -0.25
C CYS A 77 18.87 -8.73 -1.53
N ALA A 78 18.51 -9.62 -2.45
CA ALA A 78 17.94 -9.24 -3.76
C ALA A 78 16.66 -8.41 -3.60
N ARG A 79 15.83 -8.77 -2.62
CA ARG A 79 14.58 -8.09 -2.28
C ARG A 79 14.78 -6.64 -1.84
N GLN A 80 15.72 -6.40 -0.92
CA GLN A 80 16.03 -5.07 -0.41
C GLN A 80 16.72 -4.22 -1.49
N ARG A 81 17.58 -4.82 -2.33
CA ARG A 81 18.19 -4.12 -3.47
C ARG A 81 17.15 -3.65 -4.48
N GLU A 82 16.17 -4.49 -4.80
CA GLU A 82 15.06 -4.14 -5.69
C GLU A 82 14.23 -2.99 -5.11
N LYS A 83 13.90 -3.05 -3.81
CA LYS A 83 13.20 -1.96 -3.11
C LYS A 83 13.99 -0.65 -3.15
N LEU A 84 15.30 -0.69 -2.95
CA LEU A 84 16.16 0.49 -3.06
C LEU A 84 16.15 1.06 -4.48
N TRP A 85 16.30 0.21 -5.50
CA TRP A 85 16.24 0.66 -6.90
C TRP A 85 14.89 1.27 -7.26
N PHE A 86 13.81 0.68 -6.77
CA PHE A 86 12.47 1.23 -6.94
C PHE A 86 12.33 2.59 -6.24
N ALA A 87 12.79 2.71 -5.00
CA ALA A 87 12.77 3.96 -4.23
C ALA A 87 13.63 5.06 -4.89
N MET A 88 14.78 4.71 -5.47
CA MET A 88 15.62 5.67 -6.21
C MET A 88 14.92 6.23 -7.45
N ARG A 89 14.02 5.46 -8.08
CA ARG A 89 13.29 5.88 -9.29
C ARG A 89 11.99 6.64 -8.98
N HIS A 90 11.26 6.21 -7.96
CA HIS A 90 9.88 6.69 -7.71
C HIS A 90 9.67 7.29 -6.32
N GLY A 91 10.63 7.13 -5.41
CA GLY A 91 10.53 7.54 -4.01
C GLY A 91 10.99 8.97 -3.72
N THR A 92 10.91 9.32 -2.44
CA THR A 92 11.38 10.60 -1.88
C THR A 92 12.70 10.39 -1.14
N LEU A 93 13.51 11.44 -0.98
CA LEU A 93 14.79 11.32 -0.25
C LEU A 93 14.56 10.93 1.22
N THR A 94 13.65 11.65 1.87
CA THR A 94 13.28 11.48 3.28
C THR A 94 11.81 11.12 3.39
N ARG A 95 11.42 10.52 4.51
CA ARG A 95 10.02 10.34 4.86
C ARG A 95 9.34 11.72 4.91
N MET A 96 8.31 11.90 4.08
CA MET A 96 7.48 13.09 4.08
C MET A 96 6.14 12.76 4.73
N GLU A 97 5.42 13.78 5.19
CA GLU A 97 4.04 13.60 5.64
C GLU A 97 3.14 13.32 4.43
N GLU A 98 2.21 12.38 4.60
CA GLU A 98 1.28 12.01 3.53
C GLU A 98 0.27 13.14 3.32
N LYS A 99 0.34 13.76 2.15
CA LYS A 99 -0.68 14.72 1.73
C LYS A 99 -1.99 14.00 1.45
N PRO A 100 -3.14 14.60 1.78
CA PRO A 100 -4.43 14.03 1.42
C PRO A 100 -4.64 14.05 -0.11
N VAL A 101 -5.42 13.09 -0.62
CA VAL A 101 -5.61 12.86 -2.07
C VAL A 101 -6.08 14.10 -2.84
N TYR A 102 -6.91 14.93 -2.21
CA TYR A 102 -7.48 16.12 -2.85
C TYR A 102 -6.46 17.27 -3.04
N GLU A 103 -5.32 17.23 -2.36
CA GLU A 103 -4.25 18.24 -2.47
C GLU A 103 -3.13 17.81 -3.43
N MET A 104 -3.15 16.56 -3.91
CA MET A 104 -2.08 16.03 -4.75
C MET A 104 -2.18 16.48 -6.20
N ASN A 105 -1.01 16.70 -6.80
CA ASN A 105 -0.88 16.89 -8.24
C ASN A 105 -1.16 15.56 -8.98
N PRO A 106 -1.78 15.55 -10.17
CA PRO A 106 -1.88 14.37 -11.04
C PRO A 106 -0.62 13.49 -11.10
N GLN A 107 0.58 14.09 -11.20
CA GLN A 107 1.85 13.34 -11.23
C GLN A 107 2.18 12.64 -9.90
N GLU A 108 1.82 13.24 -8.76
CA GLU A 108 2.00 12.63 -7.44
C GLU A 108 1.03 11.47 -7.26
N LEU A 109 -0.18 11.59 -7.80
CA LEU A 109 -1.20 10.54 -7.78
C LEU A 109 -0.74 9.30 -8.56
N GLU A 110 -0.19 9.48 -9.76
CA GLU A 110 0.37 8.38 -10.56
C GLU A 110 1.52 7.66 -9.83
N LYS A 111 2.44 8.43 -9.22
CA LYS A 111 3.53 7.86 -8.41
C LYS A 111 3.00 7.03 -7.25
N ARG A 112 1.99 7.54 -6.55
CA ARG A 112 1.34 6.82 -5.45
C ARG A 112 0.78 5.48 -5.90
N VAL A 113 0.06 5.45 -7.02
CA VAL A 113 -0.49 4.20 -7.57
C VAL A 113 0.61 3.20 -7.91
N LEU A 114 1.69 3.64 -8.58
CA LEU A 114 2.83 2.78 -8.90
C LEU A 114 3.51 2.18 -7.65
N ILE A 115 3.65 2.97 -6.59
CA ILE A 115 4.21 2.52 -5.31
C ILE A 115 3.30 1.46 -4.70
N GLN A 116 2.00 1.73 -4.62
CA GLN A 116 1.03 0.79 -4.07
C GLN A 116 1.01 -0.54 -4.85
N GLU A 117 1.03 -0.47 -6.19
CA GLU A 117 1.09 -1.66 -7.05
C GLU A 117 2.36 -2.48 -6.83
N PHE A 118 3.52 -1.84 -6.65
CA PHE A 118 4.77 -2.53 -6.33
C PHE A 118 4.64 -3.33 -5.03
N PHE A 119 4.13 -2.73 -3.96
CA PHE A 119 3.95 -3.42 -2.68
C PHE A 119 2.87 -4.49 -2.73
N LYS A 120 1.76 -4.24 -3.43
CA LYS A 120 0.71 -5.23 -3.69
C LYS A 120 1.29 -6.47 -4.37
N LYS A 121 2.06 -6.27 -5.43
CA LYS A 121 2.72 -7.37 -6.15
C LYS A 121 3.63 -8.18 -5.22
N ARG A 122 4.42 -7.52 -4.36
CA ARG A 122 5.26 -8.24 -3.38
C ARG A 122 4.45 -9.09 -2.40
N VAL A 123 3.35 -8.54 -1.88
CA VAL A 123 2.48 -9.28 -0.96
C VAL A 123 1.86 -10.49 -1.66
N LEU A 124 1.45 -10.35 -2.93
CA LEU A 124 0.95 -11.47 -3.73
C LEU A 124 2.03 -12.53 -3.98
N GLU A 125 3.27 -12.13 -4.28
CA GLU A 125 4.41 -13.05 -4.42
C GLU A 125 4.72 -13.82 -3.14
N ASP A 126 4.59 -13.17 -1.97
CA ASP A 126 4.79 -13.81 -0.68
C ASP A 126 3.65 -14.78 -0.35
N LYS A 127 2.39 -14.37 -0.58
CA LYS A 127 1.23 -15.26 -0.45
C LYS A 127 1.35 -16.48 -1.36
N ALA A 128 1.82 -16.29 -2.60
CA ALA A 128 2.01 -17.40 -3.54
C ALA A 128 3.07 -18.41 -3.10
N LYS A 129 4.02 -18.03 -2.23
CA LYS A 129 5.03 -18.95 -1.66
C LYS A 129 4.51 -19.78 -0.49
N GLY A 130 3.28 -19.52 -0.03
CA GLY A 130 2.68 -20.12 1.15
C GLY A 130 2.67 -19.14 2.30
N SER A 131 1.48 -18.89 2.84
CA SER A 131 1.26 -18.07 4.02
C SER A 131 1.01 -18.95 5.23
N SER A 132 1.41 -18.48 6.42
CA SER A 132 0.93 -19.10 7.65
C SER A 132 -0.59 -19.01 7.79
N GLU A 133 -1.23 -18.06 7.11
CA GLU A 133 -2.70 -17.96 7.03
C GLU A 133 -3.33 -19.17 6.36
N ASP A 134 -2.66 -19.78 5.39
CA ASP A 134 -3.18 -20.97 4.70
C ASP A 134 -3.43 -22.13 5.69
N ILE A 135 -2.59 -22.26 6.72
CA ILE A 135 -2.74 -23.24 7.80
C ILE A 135 -3.96 -22.94 8.69
N TRP A 136 -4.28 -21.65 8.87
CA TRP A 136 -5.43 -21.24 9.67
C TRP A 136 -6.74 -21.39 8.91
N ASP A 137 -6.74 -21.15 7.59
CA ASP A 137 -7.89 -21.36 6.71
C ASP A 137 -8.29 -22.84 6.59
N GLU A 138 -7.31 -23.75 6.72
CA GLU A 138 -7.57 -25.18 6.81
C GLU A 138 -8.34 -25.58 8.09
N ARG A 139 -8.26 -24.80 9.18
CA ARG A 139 -8.98 -25.11 10.43
C ARG A 139 -10.42 -24.64 10.37
N LYS A 140 -11.31 -25.60 10.13
CA LYS A 140 -12.76 -25.34 10.11
C LYS A 140 -13.42 -25.37 11.50
N GLU A 141 -12.79 -26.01 12.47
CA GLU A 141 -13.34 -26.18 13.82
C GLU A 141 -12.35 -25.71 14.89
N PRO A 142 -12.83 -25.05 15.96
CA PRO A 142 -11.99 -24.64 17.08
C PRO A 142 -11.47 -25.85 17.86
N LEU A 143 -10.22 -25.80 18.31
CA LEU A 143 -9.64 -26.83 19.17
C LEU A 143 -10.27 -26.76 20.56
N ASP A 144 -10.79 -27.90 21.05
CA ASP A 144 -11.21 -28.02 22.45
C ASP A 144 -9.95 -28.20 23.34
N LYS A 145 -9.74 -27.26 24.27
CA LYS A 145 -8.60 -27.18 25.21
C LYS A 145 -7.20 -27.18 24.54
N PRO A 146 -6.84 -26.11 23.80
CA PRO A 146 -5.56 -26.03 23.07
C PRO A 146 -4.32 -25.93 23.95
N PHE A 147 -4.48 -25.53 25.21
CA PHE A 147 -3.39 -25.46 26.19
C PHE A 147 -3.84 -26.20 27.46
N THR A 148 -3.35 -27.41 27.66
CA THR A 148 -3.41 -28.11 28.94
C THR A 148 -2.13 -27.83 29.71
N ASN A 149 -2.27 -27.29 30.94
CA ASN A 149 -1.23 -27.42 31.97
C ASN A 149 -1.13 -28.87 32.45
#